data_AF-W1XIB0-F1
#
_entry.id   AF-W1XIB0-F1
#
_cell.length_a   1.000
_cell.length_b   1.000
_cell.length_c   1.000
_cell.angle_alpha   90.00
_cell.angle_beta   90.00
_cell.angle_gamma   90.00
#
_symmetry.space_group_name_H-M   'P 1'
#
loop_
_entity.id
_entity.type
_entity.pdbx_description
1 polymer ?
#
loop_
_entity_poly.entity_id
_entity_poly.type
_entity_poly.pdbx_seq_one_letter_code
_entity_poly.pdbx_strand_id
1 'polypeptide(L)'
;GPYFTPKNKGTHPPELFRELEIAELDQLIAVSQHTLRVVALAPEKEGALQAIRHLKQQNVRVMLGHSAATWQQTRAAFDAGADGLVHCYNGMTGLHHREPGM
;
A
#
# COMPACT_ATOMS: atom_id res chain seq x y z
N GLY A 1 6.63 -1.56 1.02
CA GLY A 1 6.58 -2.88 1.68
C GLY A 1 7.01 -2.73 3.12
N PRO A 2 6.90 -3.79 3.93
CA PRO A 2 6.52 -5.17 3.56
C PRO A 2 5.00 -5.44 3.49
N TYR A 3 4.17 -4.39 3.49
CA TYR A 3 2.71 -4.46 3.59
C TYR A 3 1.99 -4.84 2.27
N PHE A 4 2.30 -6.00 1.70
CA PHE A 4 1.75 -6.49 0.42
C PHE A 4 0.91 -7.75 0.59
N THR A 5 0.22 -8.18 -0.47
CA THR A 5 -0.51 -9.46 -0.49
C THR A 5 0.17 -10.49 -1.42
N PRO A 6 0.07 -11.80 -1.12
CA PRO A 6 0.81 -12.84 -1.86
C PRO A 6 0.50 -12.94 -3.35
N LYS A 7 -0.74 -12.61 -3.75
CA LYS A 7 -1.25 -12.88 -5.10
C LYS A 7 -0.42 -12.20 -6.20
N ASN A 8 0.01 -10.96 -5.96
CA ASN A 8 0.82 -10.16 -6.90
C ASN A 8 2.20 -9.77 -6.31
N LYS A 9 2.80 -10.67 -5.53
CA LYS A 9 4.05 -10.44 -4.77
C LYS A 9 5.29 -10.14 -5.63
N GLY A 10 5.31 -10.56 -6.89
CA GLY A 10 6.50 -10.48 -7.74
C GLY A 10 7.70 -11.19 -7.10
N THR A 11 8.81 -10.48 -6.97
CA THR A 11 10.06 -10.99 -6.36
C THR A 11 10.10 -10.88 -4.84
N HIS A 12 9.08 -10.29 -4.20
CA HIS A 12 9.06 -10.18 -2.75
C HIS A 12 8.77 -11.54 -2.08
N PRO A 13 9.55 -11.92 -1.04
CA PRO A 13 9.32 -13.13 -0.25
C PRO A 13 8.07 -12.97 0.63
N PRO A 14 6.99 -13.77 0.41
CA PRO A 14 5.73 -13.60 1.12
C PRO A 14 5.84 -13.88 2.63
N GLU A 15 6.82 -14.68 3.05
CA GLU A 15 7.14 -14.97 4.46
C GLU A 15 7.60 -13.72 5.24
N LEU A 16 8.01 -12.65 4.56
CA LEU A 16 8.36 -11.38 5.18
C LEU A 16 7.22 -10.36 5.17
N PHE A 17 6.04 -10.71 4.62
CA PHE A 17 4.89 -9.81 4.64
C PHE A 17 4.37 -9.65 6.06
N ARG A 18 4.07 -8.39 6.42
CA ARG A 18 3.62 -8.00 7.76
C ARG A 18 2.26 -7.33 7.67
N GLU A 19 1.45 -7.46 8.70
CA GLU A 19 0.21 -6.71 8.84
C GLU A 19 0.47 -5.21 9.04
N LEU A 20 -0.54 -4.40 8.74
CA LEU A 20 -0.46 -2.95 8.91
C LEU A 20 -0.82 -2.59 10.35
N GLU A 21 0.20 -2.32 11.16
CA GLU A 21 0.03 -1.81 12.51
C GLU A 21 0.54 -0.38 12.61
N ILE A 22 -0.28 0.52 13.16
CA ILE A 22 0.09 1.94 13.32
C ILE A 22 1.34 2.09 14.19
N ALA A 23 1.46 1.29 15.25
CA ALA A 23 2.62 1.29 16.13
C ALA A 23 3.93 0.95 15.38
N GLU A 24 3.89 0.00 14.45
CA GLU A 24 5.06 -0.35 13.62
C GLU A 24 5.40 0.80 12.67
N LEU A 25 4.40 1.42 12.03
CA LEU A 25 4.61 2.56 11.14
C LEU A 25 5.23 3.75 11.89
N ASP A 26 4.75 4.05 13.10
CA ASP A 26 5.32 5.09 13.96
C ASP A 26 6.76 4.78 14.35
N GLN A 27 7.05 3.51 14.68
CA GLN A 27 8.41 3.08 14.97
C GLN A 27 9.33 3.26 13.75
N LEU A 28 8.88 2.92 12.54
CA LEU A 28 9.67 3.11 11.32
C LEU A 28 9.94 4.60 11.04
N ILE A 29 8.92 5.45 11.23
CA ILE A 29 9.09 6.91 11.09
C ILE A 29 10.12 7.43 12.10
N ALA A 30 10.02 7.02 13.37
CA ALA A 30 10.94 7.43 14.42
C ALA A 30 12.38 6.94 14.18
N VAL A 31 12.56 5.65 13.84
CA VAL A 31 13.88 5.06 13.54
C VAL A 31 14.51 5.70 12.32
N SER A 32 13.70 6.11 11.32
CA SER A 32 14.18 6.87 10.17
C SER A 32 14.58 8.32 10.51
N GLN A 33 14.42 8.77 11.76
CA GLN A 33 14.61 10.17 12.17
C GLN A 33 13.74 11.13 11.33
N HIS A 34 12.49 10.74 11.07
CA HIS A 34 11.53 11.48 10.23
C HIS A 34 12.01 11.72 8.79
N THR A 35 12.92 10.89 8.27
CA THR A 35 13.37 10.96 6.86
C THR A 35 12.58 10.05 5.94
N LEU A 36 11.74 9.14 6.47
CA LEU A 36 10.84 8.31 5.67
C LEU A 36 9.88 9.19 4.84
N ARG A 37 9.96 9.08 3.51
CA ARG A 37 9.14 9.91 2.58
C ARG A 37 8.04 9.15 1.89
N VAL A 38 8.21 7.86 1.65
CA VAL A 38 7.30 7.06 0.84
C VAL A 38 7.17 5.66 1.43
N VAL A 39 5.93 5.17 1.53
CA VAL A 39 5.61 3.79 1.87
C VAL A 39 4.78 3.19 0.74
N ALA A 40 5.14 1.99 0.31
CA ALA A 40 4.34 1.21 -0.63
C ALA A 40 3.51 0.15 0.11
N LEU A 41 2.22 0.00 -0.20
CA LEU A 41 1.33 -1.01 0.39
C LEU A 41 0.27 -1.51 -0.59
N ALA A 42 -0.32 -2.66 -0.26
CA ALA A 42 -1.48 -3.21 -0.97
C ALA A 42 -2.80 -2.70 -0.33
N PRO A 43 -3.69 -2.02 -1.08
CA PRO A 43 -4.89 -1.39 -0.51
C PRO A 43 -5.99 -2.37 -0.06
N GLU A 44 -5.96 -3.62 -0.52
CA GLU A 44 -6.88 -4.68 -0.07
C GLU A 44 -6.48 -5.30 1.27
N LYS A 45 -5.32 -4.94 1.81
CA LYS A 45 -4.83 -5.45 3.09
C LYS A 45 -5.65 -4.88 4.25
N GLU A 46 -5.86 -5.69 5.28
CA GLU A 46 -6.56 -5.24 6.48
C GLU A 46 -5.84 -4.04 7.11
N GLY A 47 -6.60 -3.04 7.57
CA GLY A 47 -6.05 -1.80 8.12
C GLY A 47 -5.50 -0.80 7.10
N ALA A 48 -5.48 -1.10 5.80
CA ALA A 48 -4.87 -0.24 4.77
C ALA A 48 -5.40 1.21 4.79
N LEU A 49 -6.72 1.39 4.86
CA LEU A 49 -7.31 2.74 4.87
C LEU A 49 -6.92 3.55 6.11
N GLN A 50 -6.81 2.91 7.28
CA GLN A 50 -6.36 3.57 8.50
C GLN A 50 -4.88 3.94 8.41
N ALA A 51 -4.05 3.01 7.92
CA ALA A 51 -2.63 3.25 7.71
C ALA A 51 -2.36 4.38 6.70
N ILE A 52 -3.10 4.43 5.59
CA ILE A 52 -2.98 5.50 4.59
C ILE A 52 -3.23 6.87 5.23
N ARG A 53 -4.35 7.03 5.96
CA ARG A 53 -4.70 8.29 6.64
C ARG A 53 -3.64 8.70 7.65
N HIS A 54 -3.17 7.74 8.45
CA HIS A 54 -2.12 7.97 9.44
C HIS A 54 -0.82 8.44 8.81
N LEU A 55 -0.31 7.71 7.81
CA LEU A 55 0.91 8.07 7.09
C LEU A 55 0.81 9.45 6.43
N LYS A 56 -0.38 9.80 5.91
CA LYS A 56 -0.64 11.13 5.38
C LYS A 56 -0.56 12.25 6.41
N GLN A 57 -1.08 12.04 7.61
CA GLN A 57 -0.94 13.01 8.71
C GLN A 57 0.54 13.21 9.10
N GLN A 58 1.38 12.19 8.91
CA GLN A 58 2.82 12.24 9.15
C GLN A 58 3.64 12.77 7.97
N ASN A 59 3.01 13.34 6.93
CA ASN A 59 3.65 13.79 5.69
C ASN A 59 4.44 12.70 4.92
N VAL A 60 4.05 11.43 5.09
CA VAL A 60 4.60 10.31 4.33
C VAL A 60 3.69 10.01 3.14
N ARG A 61 4.27 9.91 1.95
CA ARG A 61 3.51 9.55 0.74
C ARG A 61 3.19 8.05 0.73
N VAL A 62 2.01 7.70 0.26
CA VAL A 62 1.56 6.31 0.16
C VAL A 62 1.35 5.94 -1.28
N MET A 63 2.06 4.91 -1.75
CA MET A 63 1.97 4.41 -3.11
C MET A 63 1.38 3.00 -3.10
N LEU A 64 0.42 2.72 -3.98
CA LEU A 64 -0.25 1.42 -4.06
C LEU A 64 0.51 0.49 -5.00
N GLY A 65 0.74 -0.76 -4.61
CA GLY A 65 1.46 -1.73 -5.45
C GLY A 65 1.46 -3.13 -4.85
N HIS A 66 1.88 -4.12 -5.65
CA HIS A 66 1.92 -5.54 -5.26
C HIS A 66 0.59 -6.00 -4.66
N SER A 67 -0.48 -5.73 -5.41
CA SER A 67 -1.85 -5.85 -4.94
C SER A 67 -2.76 -6.40 -6.01
N ALA A 68 -3.74 -7.18 -5.57
CA ALA A 68 -4.82 -7.69 -6.40
C ALA A 68 -6.15 -6.97 -6.15
N ALA A 69 -6.09 -5.72 -5.69
CA ALA A 69 -7.26 -4.95 -5.31
C ALA A 69 -8.25 -4.76 -6.46
N THR A 70 -9.53 -4.75 -6.07
CA THR A 70 -10.63 -4.31 -6.92
C THR A 70 -10.60 -2.80 -7.12
N TRP A 71 -11.27 -2.32 -8.16
CA TRP A 71 -11.42 -0.88 -8.41
C TRP A 71 -12.01 -0.13 -7.21
N GLN A 72 -12.97 -0.74 -6.50
CA GLN A 72 -13.57 -0.16 -5.31
C GLN A 72 -12.55 0.04 -4.19
N GLN A 73 -11.66 -0.94 -3.96
CA GLN A 73 -10.61 -0.84 -2.95
C GLN A 73 -9.56 0.20 -3.33
N THR A 74 -9.15 0.22 -4.61
CA THR A 74 -8.23 1.23 -5.16
C THR A 74 -8.77 2.64 -4.95
N ARG A 75 -10.04 2.88 -5.31
CA ARG A 75 -10.70 4.17 -5.11
C ARG A 75 -10.76 4.55 -3.63
N ALA A 76 -11.16 3.63 -2.75
CA ALA A 76 -11.22 3.89 -1.32
C ALA A 76 -9.84 4.27 -0.75
N ALA A 77 -8.76 3.70 -1.27
CA ALA A 77 -7.40 4.06 -0.88
C ALA A 77 -7.00 5.46 -1.35
N PHE A 78 -7.37 5.86 -2.57
CA PHE A 78 -7.20 7.24 -3.04
C PHE A 78 -8.02 8.24 -2.22
N ASP A 79 -9.29 7.92 -1.93
CA ASP A 79 -10.16 8.73 -1.08
C ASP A 79 -9.61 8.85 0.36
N ALA A 80 -8.87 7.84 0.83
CA ALA A 80 -8.17 7.86 2.12
C ALA A 80 -6.85 8.66 2.09
N GLY A 81 -6.35 9.04 0.90
CA GLY A 81 -5.18 9.89 0.73
C GLY A 81 -3.96 9.23 0.08
N ALA A 82 -4.08 8.07 -0.58
CA ALA A 82 -2.98 7.52 -1.36
C ALA A 82 -2.55 8.47 -2.50
N ASP A 83 -1.25 8.51 -2.82
CA ASP A 83 -0.66 9.46 -3.79
C ASP A 83 -0.55 8.93 -5.21
N GLY A 84 -0.62 7.61 -5.40
CA GLY A 84 -0.40 7.02 -6.71
C GLY A 84 -0.06 5.54 -6.66
N LEU A 85 0.44 5.06 -7.79
CA LEU A 85 0.79 3.66 -8.00
C LEU A 85 2.31 3.47 -8.09
N VAL A 86 2.83 2.37 -7.55
CA VAL A 86 4.21 1.92 -7.75
C VAL A 86 4.27 1.19 -9.10
N HIS A 87 5.20 1.57 -9.99
CA HIS A 87 5.44 0.94 -11.30
C HIS A 87 4.16 0.39 -11.96
N CYS A 88 3.30 1.30 -12.41
CA CYS A 88 1.97 0.99 -12.96
C CYS A 88 2.01 -0.23 -13.89
N TYR A 89 1.02 -1.11 -13.74
CA TYR A 89 0.86 -2.44 -14.39
C TYR A 89 1.69 -3.58 -13.80
N ASN A 90 2.88 -3.34 -13.23
CA ASN A 90 3.69 -4.42 -12.67
C ASN A 90 3.22 -4.81 -11.26
N GLY A 91 3.02 -6.11 -11.02
CA GLY A 91 2.56 -6.60 -9.70
C GLY A 91 1.14 -6.14 -9.36
N MET A 92 0.26 -6.05 -10.37
CA MET A 92 -1.13 -5.63 -10.23
C MET A 92 -2.04 -6.64 -10.93
N THR A 93 -3.33 -6.65 -10.58
CA THR A 93 -4.34 -7.37 -11.39
C THR A 93 -4.38 -6.77 -12.79
N GLY A 94 -4.48 -7.61 -13.82
CA GLY A 94 -4.58 -7.14 -15.20
C GLY A 94 -5.84 -6.33 -15.46
N LEU A 95 -5.77 -5.40 -16.41
CA LEU A 95 -6.88 -4.52 -16.77
C LEU A 95 -8.04 -5.30 -17.39
N HIS A 96 -9.23 -5.20 -16.79
CA HIS A 96 -10.47 -5.75 -17.35
C HIS A 96 -11.54 -4.67 -17.46
N HIS A 97 -12.26 -4.62 -18.57
CA HIS A 97 -13.18 -3.50 -18.88
C HIS A 97 -14.36 -3.33 -17.90
N ARG A 98 -14.73 -4.38 -17.14
CA ARG A 98 -15.76 -4.32 -16.08
C ARG A 98 -15.19 -4.25 -14.67
N GLU A 99 -13.92 -4.60 -14.50
CA GLU A 99 -13.22 -4.61 -13.21
C GLU A 99 -11.80 -4.08 -13.47
N PRO A 100 -11.61 -2.75 -13.53
CA PRO A 100 -10.34 -2.17 -13.94
C PRO A 100 -9.16 -2.53 -13.02
N GLY A 101 -9.43 -2.81 -11.74
CA GLY A 101 -8.41 -3.12 -10.75
C GLY A 101 -7.73 -1.86 -10.18
N MET A 102 -6.40 -1.83 -10.20
CA MET A 102 -5.58 -0.70 -9.75
C MET A 102 -5.09 0.16 -10.89
#